data_AF-A0A3B7R0Y9-F1
#
_entry.id   AF-A0A3B7R0Y9-F1
#
_cell.length_a   1.000
_cell.length_b   1.000
_cell.length_c   1.000
_cell.angle_alpha   90.00
_cell.angle_beta   90.00
_cell.angle_gamma   90.00
#
_symmetry.space_group_name_H-M   'P 1'
#
loop_
_entity.id
_entity.type
_entity.pdbx_description
1 polymer ?
#
loop_
_entity_poly.entity_id
_entity_poly.type
_entity_poly.pdbx_seq_one_letter_code
_entity_poly.pdbx_strand_id
1 'polypeptide(L)' 'MKTLLTFWKLLYLLLGGLVLAGLGVFFKVANLSPLLADGGLLLGLSCALLAKVLLLLLFVRWGWRVNRQLLDA' A
#
# COMPACT_ATOMS: atom_id res chain seq x y z
N MET A 1 -18.91 2.69 9.11
CA MET A 1 -18.33 1.33 9.02
C MET A 1 -17.59 1.03 7.71
N LYS A 2 -18.18 1.26 6.52
CA LYS A 2 -17.54 0.92 5.22
C LYS A 2 -16.13 1.54 5.03
N THR A 3 -15.94 2.80 5.44
CA THR A 3 -14.66 3.53 5.29
C THR A 3 -13.54 2.94 6.13
N LEU A 4 -13.85 2.51 7.35
CA LEU A 4 -12.90 1.85 8.25
C LEU A 4 -12.45 0.52 7.64
N LEU A 5 -13.40 -0.28 7.14
CA LEU A 5 -13.09 -1.57 6.51
C LEU A 5 -12.20 -1.43 5.26
N THR A 6 -12.43 -0.39 4.44
CA THR A 6 -11.57 -0.08 3.29
C THR A 6 -10.16 0.33 3.72
N PHE A 7 -10.02 1.11 4.80
CA PHE A 7 -8.71 1.47 5.34
C PHE A 7 -7.92 0.23 5.79
N TRP A 8 -8.56 -0.67 6.56
CA TRP A 8 -7.94 -1.92 6.99
C TRP A 8 -7.49 -2.77 5.80
N LYS A 9 -8.34 -2.92 4.77
CA LYS A 9 -7.98 -3.65 3.55
C LYS A 9 -6.77 -3.05 2.83
N LEU A 10 -6.69 -1.72 2.73
CA LEU A 10 -5.54 -1.05 2.13
C LEU A 10 -4.26 -1.19 2.98
N LEU A 11 -4.41 -1.19 4.31
CA LEU A 11 -3.29 -1.43 5.23
C LEU A 11 -2.74 -2.85 5.05
N TYR A 12 -3.61 -3.86 4.98
CA TYR A 12 -3.21 -5.24 4.72
C TYR A 12 -2.57 -5.41 3.33
N LEU A 13 -3.09 -4.71 2.31
CA LEU A 13 -2.49 -4.71 0.98
C LEU A 13 -1.06 -4.12 1.01
N LEU A 14 -0.87 -3.03 1.76
CA LEU A 14 0.43 -2.38 1.90
C LEU A 14 1.43 -3.27 2.66
N LEU A 15 1.00 -3.89 3.76
CA LEU A 15 1.77 -4.88 4.52
C LEU A 15 2.15 -6.08 3.64
N GLY A 16 1.20 -6.62 2.87
CA GLY A 16 1.44 -7.73 1.94
C GLY A 16 2.46 -7.37 0.86
N GLY A 17 2.34 -6.17 0.26
CA GLY A 17 3.33 -5.65 -0.69
C GLY A 17 4.72 -5.51 -0.09
N LEU A 18 4.83 -5.06 1.15
CA LEU A 18 6.09 -4.93 1.89
C LEU A 18 6.74 -6.29 2.18
N VAL A 19 5.94 -7.29 2.58
CA VAL A 19 6.43 -8.66 2.81
C VAL A 19 6.95 -9.28 1.52
N LEU A 20 6.22 -9.12 0.40
CA LEU A 20 6.65 -9.61 -0.91
C LEU A 20 7.93 -8.91 -1.41
N ALA A 21 8.03 -7.59 -1.21
CA ALA A 21 9.24 -6.85 -1.53
C ALA A 21 10.43 -7.32 -0.67
N GLY A 22 10.22 -7.55 0.63
CA GLY A 22 11.23 -8.10 1.54
C GLY A 22 11.68 -9.50 1.15
N LEU A 23 10.76 -10.37 0.74
CA LEU A 23 11.07 -11.69 0.18
C LEU A 23 11.90 -11.55 -1.10
N GLY A 24 11.52 -10.65 -2.02
CA GLY A 24 12.29 -10.36 -3.23
C GLY A 24 13.73 -9.91 -2.95
N VAL A 25 13.92 -9.02 -1.95
CA VAL A 25 15.26 -8.60 -1.48
C VAL A 25 16.03 -9.78 -0.90
N PHE A 26 15.39 -10.61 -0.07
CA PHE A 26 16.03 -11.79 0.50
C PHE A 26 16.52 -12.77 -0.58
N PHE A 27 15.67 -13.08 -1.57
CA PHE A 27 16.07 -13.91 -2.71
C PHE A 27 17.22 -13.30 -3.52
N LYS A 28 17.28 -11.96 -3.62
CA LYS A 28 18.37 -11.23 -4.28
C LYS A 28 19.69 -11.36 -3.51
N VAL A 29 19.66 -11.16 -2.19
CA VAL A 29 20.84 -11.24 -1.32
C VAL A 29 21.36 -12.68 -1.20
N ALA A 30 20.45 -13.66 -1.10
CA ALA A 30 20.78 -15.07 -0.99
C ALA A 30 21.22 -15.71 -2.33
N ASN A 31 21.14 -14.97 -3.44
CA ASN A 31 21.54 -15.39 -4.78
C ASN A 31 20.91 -16.74 -5.23
N LEU A 32 19.70 -17.03 -4.74
CA LEU A 32 19.00 -18.31 -4.94
C LEU A 32 18.31 -18.38 -6.29
N SER A 33 17.67 -17.29 -6.72
CA SER A 33 16.93 -17.23 -7.99
C SER A 33 16.68 -15.77 -8.44
N PRO A 34 17.39 -15.28 -9.47
CA PRO A 34 17.30 -13.89 -9.90
C PRO A 34 15.90 -13.52 -10.44
N LEU A 35 15.22 -14.47 -11.09
CA LEU A 35 13.85 -14.29 -11.60
C LEU A 35 12.82 -14.03 -10.50
N LEU A 36 12.91 -14.76 -9.38
CA LEU A 36 12.02 -14.57 -8.22
C LEU A 36 12.39 -13.31 -7.43
N ALA A 37 13.67 -12.95 -7.39
CA ALA A 37 14.14 -11.73 -6.76
C ALA A 37 13.58 -10.47 -7.43
N ASP A 38 13.77 -10.33 -8.74
CA ASP A 38 13.32 -9.14 -9.47
C ASP A 38 11.79 -9.13 -9.66
N GLY A 39 11.18 -10.29 -9.84
CA GLY A 39 9.72 -10.43 -9.87
C GLY A 39 9.06 -10.04 -8.54
N GLY A 40 9.57 -10.55 -7.41
CA GLY A 40 9.06 -10.24 -6.08
C GLY A 40 9.26 -8.77 -5.69
N LEU A 41 10.40 -8.18 -6.08
CA LEU A 41 10.67 -6.75 -5.89
C LEU A 41 9.68 -5.87 -6.66
N LEU A 42 9.51 -6.11 -7.96
CA LEU A 42 8.60 -5.31 -8.80
C LEU A 42 7.15 -5.43 -8.34
N LEU A 43 6.70 -6.64 -8.03
CA LEU A 43 5.32 -6.92 -7.64
C LEU A 43 5.03 -6.42 -6.22
N GLY A 44 5.97 -6.57 -5.29
CA GLY A 44 5.88 -6.01 -3.94
C GLY A 44 5.88 -4.48 -3.91
N LEU A 45 6.81 -3.84 -4.63
CA LEU A 45 6.90 -2.38 -4.71
C LEU A 45 5.69 -1.75 -5.39
N SER A 46 5.24 -2.31 -6.53
CA SER A 46 4.05 -1.80 -7.23
C SER A 46 2.80 -1.92 -6.37
N CYS A 47 2.61 -3.04 -5.68
CA CYS A 47 1.50 -3.24 -4.75
C CYS A 47 1.53 -2.25 -3.58
N ALA A 48 2.71 -2.05 -2.96
CA ALA A 48 2.88 -1.10 -1.86
C ALA A 48 2.65 0.35 -2.31
N LEU A 49 3.16 0.74 -3.49
CA LEU A 49 2.92 2.07 -4.07
C LEU A 49 1.43 2.30 -4.35
N LEU A 50 0.75 1.33 -4.94
CA LEU A 50 -0.67 1.42 -5.26
C LEU A 50 -1.51 1.57 -3.98
N ALA A 51 -1.22 0.79 -2.95
CA ALA A 51 -1.86 0.90 -1.64
C ALA A 51 -1.63 2.28 -1.00
N LYS A 52 -0.41 2.83 -1.09
CA LYS A 52 -0.06 4.15 -0.57
C LYS A 52 -0.83 5.27 -1.27
N VAL A 53 -0.94 5.23 -2.60
CA VAL A 53 -1.71 6.21 -3.39
C VAL A 53 -3.19 6.15 -3.00
N LEU A 54 -3.76 4.95 -2.85
CA LEU A 54 -5.15 4.78 -2.44
C LEU A 54 -5.42 5.30 -1.02
N LEU A 55 -4.49 5.07 -0.08
CA LEU A 55 -4.56 5.63 1.28
C LEU A 55 -4.53 7.16 1.27
N LEU A 56 -3.64 7.76 0.47
CA LEU A 56 -3.57 9.22 0.29
C LEU A 56 -4.88 9.80 -0.25
N LEU A 57 -5.46 9.18 -1.29
CA LEU A 57 -6.74 9.62 -1.84
C LEU A 57 -7.87 9.54 -0.81
N LEU A 58 -7.89 8.47 0.01
CA LEU A 58 -8.85 8.32 1.10
C LEU A 58 -8.68 9.42 2.14
N PHE A 59 -7.44 9.76 2.50
CA PHE A 59 -7.12 10.82 3.44
C PHE A 59 -7.51 12.20 2.92
N VAL A 60 -7.18 12.52 1.65
CA VAL A 60 -7.57 13.77 0.99
C VAL A 60 -9.09 13.90 0.90
N ARG A 61 -9.81 12.83 0.51
CA ARG A 61 -11.28 12.82 0.50
C ARG A 61 -11.90 12.98 1.87
N TRP A 62 -11.24 12.49 2.91
CA TRP A 62 -11.68 12.68 4.28
C TRP A 62 -11.45 14.12 4.73
N GLY A 63 -10.24 14.67 4.54
CA GLY A 63 -9.92 16.06 4.85
C GLY A 63 -10.79 17.06 4.09
N TRP A 64 -11.11 16.79 2.82
CA TRP A 64 -12.05 17.60 2.05
C TRP A 64 -13.45 17.60 2.65
N ARG A 65 -13.96 16.44 3.09
CA ARG A 65 -15.27 16.35 3.76
C ARG A 65 -15.29 17.08 5.08
N VAL A 66 -14.24 16.96 5.89
CA VAL A 66 -14.10 17.69 7.17
C VAL A 66 -14.03 19.19 6.93
N ASN A 67 -13.26 19.65 5.94
CA ASN A 67 -13.16 21.07 5.62
C ASN A 67 -14.50 21.64 5.15
N ARG A 68 -15.27 20.89 4.35
CA ARG A 68 -16.62 21.29 3.95
C ARG A 68 -17.56 21.41 5.16
N GLN A 69 -17.52 20.44 6.06
CA GLN A 69 -18.32 20.46 7.30
C GLN A 69 -17.97 21.63 8.23
N LEU A 70 -16.70 22.06 8.23
CA LEU A 70 -16.25 23.24 8.98
C LEU A 70 -16.67 24.57 8.33
N LEU A 71 -16.80 24.60 7.00
CA LEU A 71 -17.29 25.78 6.26
C LEU A 71 -18.81 25.92 6.34
N ASP A 72 -19.53 24.82 6.52
CA ASP A 72 -20.99 24.78 6.63
C ASP A 72 -21.50 25.00 8.08
N ALA A 73 -20.61 25.09 9.08
CA ALA A 73 -20.91 25.27 10.52
C ALA A 73 -20.58 26.68 11.01
#